data_AF-A0A2Z4GEH5-F1
#
_entry.id   AF-A0A2Z4GEH5-F1
#
_cell.length_a   1.000
_cell.length_b   1.000
_cell.length_c   1.000
_cell.angle_alpha   90.00
_cell.angle_beta   90.00
_cell.angle_gamma   90.00
#
_symmetry.space_group_name_H-M   'P 1'
#
loop_
_entity.id
_entity.type
_entity.pdbx_description
1 polymer ?
#
loop_
_entity_poly.entity_id
_entity_poly.type
_entity_poly.pdbx_seq_one_letter_code
_entity_poly.pdbx_strand_id
1 'polypeptide(L)'
;MKTIKLQTIIDSTYLSSDGLVLYSALSCYFDTKTPIKLSFDGIQAFSSSFFNSSLGQLLDNYGMNTFKEVVSFVDVNGSQAKWLRKYLDDYKNLSHA
;
A
#
# COMPACT_ATOMS: atom_id res chain seq x y z
N MET A 1 -13.83 -9.24 -5.22
CA MET A 1 -12.58 -8.56 -4.82
C MET A 1 -11.56 -8.72 -5.94
N LYS A 2 -11.16 -7.62 -6.60
CA LYS A 2 -10.24 -7.64 -7.75
C LYS A 2 -8.79 -7.75 -7.27
N THR A 3 -7.96 -8.52 -7.96
CA THR A 3 -6.50 -8.53 -7.73
C THR A 3 -5.82 -7.55 -8.67
N ILE A 4 -4.96 -6.72 -8.11
CA ILE A 4 -4.16 -5.72 -8.80
C ILE A 4 -2.69 -6.08 -8.58
N LYS A 5 -1.94 -6.30 -9.65
CA LYS A 5 -0.51 -6.62 -9.57
C LYS A 5 0.29 -5.33 -9.44
N LEU A 6 1.10 -5.21 -8.40
CA LEU A 6 1.89 -4.00 -8.16
C LEU A 6 2.82 -3.69 -9.33
N GLN A 7 3.50 -4.71 -9.87
CA GLN A 7 4.38 -4.61 -11.04
C GLN A 7 3.68 -4.13 -12.34
N THR A 8 2.35 -4.12 -12.40
CA THR A 8 1.62 -3.60 -13.58
C THR A 8 1.27 -2.12 -13.48
N ILE A 9 1.49 -1.52 -12.31
CA ILE A 9 1.20 -0.11 -12.03
C ILE A 9 2.47 0.74 -12.04
N ILE A 10 3.57 0.16 -11.57
CA ILE A 10 4.81 0.88 -11.30
C ILE A 10 6.02 0.20 -11.96
N ASP A 11 7.00 1.02 -12.34
CA ASP A 11 8.25 0.57 -12.95
C ASP A 11 9.29 0.16 -11.89
N SER A 12 9.25 0.78 -10.70
CA SER A 12 10.13 0.46 -9.58
C SER A 12 9.43 0.65 -8.23
N THR A 13 9.96 0.05 -7.17
CA THR A 13 9.46 0.15 -5.79
C THR A 13 10.36 1.00 -4.89
N TYR A 14 11.25 1.82 -5.48
CA TYR A 14 12.27 2.55 -4.75
C TYR A 14 12.01 4.05 -4.71
N LEU A 15 11.38 4.62 -5.73
CA LEU A 15 11.21 6.05 -5.90
C LEU A 15 9.88 6.53 -5.31
N SER A 16 9.88 7.77 -4.80
CA SER A 16 8.65 8.44 -4.37
C SER A 16 7.69 8.67 -5.54
N SER A 17 8.21 8.91 -6.75
CA SER A 17 7.41 9.07 -7.97
C SER A 17 6.55 7.85 -8.26
N ASP A 18 7.12 6.65 -8.13
CA ASP A 18 6.38 5.39 -8.31
C ASP A 18 5.32 5.21 -7.21
N GLY A 19 5.61 5.70 -6.00
CA GLY A 19 4.64 5.75 -4.92
C GLY A 19 3.42 6.60 -5.26
N LEU A 20 3.63 7.78 -5.86
CA LEU A 20 2.55 8.67 -6.29
C LEU A 20 1.71 8.04 -7.41
N VAL A 21 2.33 7.26 -8.31
CA VAL A 21 1.60 6.50 -9.33
C VAL A 21 0.70 5.45 -8.68
N LEU A 22 1.22 4.71 -7.69
CA LEU A 22 0.42 3.75 -6.94
C LEU A 22 -0.72 4.43 -6.16
N TYR A 23 -0.46 5.55 -5.48
CA TYR A 23 -1.50 6.34 -4.80
C TYR A 23 -2.63 6.70 -5.76
N SER A 24 -2.28 7.27 -6.92
CA SER A 24 -3.24 7.70 -7.93
C SER A 24 -4.06 6.54 -8.49
N ALA A 25 -3.42 5.38 -8.71
CA ALA A 25 -4.09 4.18 -9.19
C ALA A 25 -5.05 3.58 -8.15
N LEU A 26 -4.80 3.80 -6.86
CA LEU A 26 -5.58 3.20 -5.77
C LEU A 26 -6.68 4.13 -5.22
N SER A 27 -6.52 5.45 -5.30
CA SER A 27 -7.42 6.42 -4.64
C SER A 27 -8.90 6.23 -5.00
N CYS A 28 -9.22 5.92 -6.26
CA CYS A 28 -10.62 5.70 -6.67
C CYS A 28 -11.28 4.50 -5.97
N TYR A 29 -10.51 3.47 -5.58
CA TYR A 29 -11.03 2.34 -4.81
C TYR A 29 -11.33 2.73 -3.36
N PHE A 30 -10.62 3.72 -2.82
CA PHE A 30 -10.91 4.27 -1.49
C PHE A 30 -12.13 5.17 -1.52
N ASP A 31 -12.27 6.03 -2.52
CA ASP A 31 -13.45 6.89 -2.69
C ASP A 31 -14.75 6.09 -2.82
N THR A 32 -14.68 4.95 -3.51
CA THR A 32 -15.81 4.04 -3.72
C THR A 32 -15.94 2.94 -2.67
N LYS A 33 -15.01 2.88 -1.70
CA LYS A 33 -14.87 1.80 -0.71
C LYS A 33 -14.90 0.40 -1.35
N THR A 34 -14.28 0.25 -2.51
CA THR A 34 -14.24 -1.02 -3.26
C THR A 34 -13.06 -1.87 -2.80
N PRO A 35 -13.27 -3.07 -2.21
CA PRO A 35 -12.17 -3.91 -1.75
C PRO A 35 -11.32 -4.48 -2.89
N ILE A 36 -10.01 -4.46 -2.71
CA ILE A 36 -9.00 -4.95 -3.65
C ILE A 36 -7.95 -5.84 -2.95
N LYS A 37 -7.31 -6.69 -3.75
CA LYS A 37 -6.08 -7.42 -3.39
C LYS A 37 -4.90 -6.77 -4.11
N LEU A 38 -3.94 -6.23 -3.37
CA LEU A 38 -2.68 -5.73 -3.94
C LEU A 38 -1.65 -6.86 -3.91
N SER A 39 -1.29 -7.37 -5.09
CA SER A 39 -0.37 -8.49 -5.27
C SER A 39 1.07 -8.00 -5.38
N PHE A 40 1.93 -8.59 -4.55
CA PHE A 40 3.38 -8.39 -4.53
C PHE A 40 4.14 -9.45 -5.34
N ASP A 41 3.43 -10.21 -6.18
CA ASP A 41 4.02 -11.14 -7.14
C ASP A 41 5.07 -10.42 -8.00
N GLY A 42 6.28 -10.98 -8.07
CA GLY A 42 7.43 -10.40 -8.77
C GLY A 42 8.16 -9.28 -8.02
N ILE A 43 7.69 -8.84 -6.85
CA ILE A 43 8.31 -7.77 -6.08
C ILE A 43 9.36 -8.33 -5.12
N GLN A 44 10.60 -7.88 -5.23
CA GLN A 44 11.71 -8.38 -4.38
C GLN A 44 11.97 -7.49 -3.17
N ALA A 45 11.98 -6.18 -3.37
CA ALA A 45 12.25 -5.19 -2.33
C ALA A 45 11.45 -3.91 -2.58
N PHE A 46 11.43 -3.02 -1.60
CA PHE A 46 10.75 -1.73 -1.67
C PHE A 46 11.38 -0.77 -0.65
N SER A 47 11.30 0.54 -0.92
CA SER A 47 11.80 1.56 -0.01
C SER A 47 10.68 2.14 0.86
N SER A 48 11.04 2.70 2.02
CA SER A 48 10.09 3.46 2.85
C SER A 48 9.57 4.70 2.11
N SER A 49 10.38 5.31 1.25
CA SER A 49 9.99 6.51 0.48
C SER A 49 8.86 6.22 -0.52
N PHE A 50 8.96 5.08 -1.19
CA PHE A 50 7.91 4.55 -2.07
C PHE A 50 6.60 4.33 -1.29
N PHE A 51 6.67 3.69 -0.13
CA PHE A 51 5.49 3.43 0.69
C PHE A 51 4.86 4.67 1.29
N ASN A 52 5.68 5.60 1.80
CA ASN A 52 5.18 6.85 2.35
C ASN A 52 4.45 7.69 1.29
N SER A 53 4.96 7.70 0.06
CA SER A 53 4.33 8.41 -1.05
C SER A 53 3.13 7.65 -1.66
N SER A 54 2.85 6.42 -1.21
CA SER A 54 1.73 5.59 -1.69
C SER A 54 0.75 5.24 -0.57
N LEU A 55 1.00 4.15 0.14
CA LEU A 55 0.14 3.66 1.21
C LEU A 55 0.10 4.63 2.40
N GLY A 56 1.20 5.32 2.70
CA GLY A 56 1.25 6.37 3.71
C GLY A 56 0.22 7.48 3.40
N GLN A 57 0.23 8.01 2.18
CA GLN A 57 -0.75 9.00 1.75
C GLN A 57 -2.19 8.48 1.75
N LEU A 58 -2.43 7.21 1.36
CA LEU A 58 -3.77 6.61 1.47
C LEU A 58 -4.22 6.51 2.93
N LEU A 59 -3.30 6.17 3.84
CA LEU A 59 -3.58 6.14 5.27
C LEU A 59 -3.83 7.55 5.84
N ASP A 60 -3.07 8.56 5.40
CA ASP A 60 -3.25 9.96 5.82
C ASP A 60 -4.64 10.48 5.40
N ASN A 61 -5.05 10.17 4.16
CA ASN A 61 -6.27 10.75 3.57
C ASN A 61 -7.55 10.00 3.96
N TYR A 62 -7.49 8.68 4.15
CA TYR A 62 -8.68 7.85 4.39
C TYR A 62 -8.70 7.15 5.76
N GLY A 63 -7.58 7.15 6.48
CA GLY A 63 -7.45 6.52 7.78
C GLY A 63 -7.30 5.00 7.74
N MET A 64 -6.80 4.46 8.86
CA MET A 64 -6.46 3.05 9.03
C MET A 64 -7.66 2.10 8.85
N ASN A 65 -8.86 2.50 9.28
CA ASN A 65 -10.05 1.64 9.21
C ASN A 65 -10.46 1.41 7.75
N THR A 66 -10.62 2.48 6.97
CA THR A 66 -10.95 2.39 5.54
C THR A 66 -9.84 1.68 4.76
N PHE A 67 -8.57 1.93 5.11
CA PHE A 67 -7.46 1.20 4.48
C PHE A 67 -7.59 -0.31 4.62
N LYS A 68 -7.94 -0.81 5.82
CA LYS A 68 -8.12 -2.26 6.07
C LYS A 68 -9.35 -2.84 5.38
N GLU A 69 -10.39 -2.04 5.15
CA GLU A 69 -11.57 -2.46 4.40
C GLU A 69 -11.30 -2.54 2.90
N VAL A 70 -10.45 -1.64 2.38
CA VAL A 70 -10.20 -1.49 0.94
C VAL A 70 -9.02 -2.34 0.47
N VAL A 71 -7.94 -2.45 1.23
CA VAL A 71 -6.68 -3.08 0.76
C VAL A 71 -6.35 -4.34 1.55
N SER A 72 -6.16 -5.44 0.83
CA SER A 72 -5.52 -6.66 1.34
C SER A 72 -4.27 -6.98 0.54
N PHE A 73 -3.17 -7.32 1.22
CA PHE A 73 -1.94 -7.73 0.54
C PHE A 73 -1.95 -9.24 0.23
N VAL A 74 -1.55 -9.59 -0.99
CA VAL A 74 -1.40 -10.98 -1.44
C VAL A 74 -0.06 -11.19 -2.15
N ASP A 75 0.36 -12.44 -2.30
CA ASP A 75 1.64 -12.81 -2.92
C ASP A 75 2.86 -12.14 -2.24
N VAL A 76 2.77 -11.98 -0.92
CA VAL A 76 3.84 -11.45 -0.07
C VAL A 76 4.65 -12.59 0.54
N ASN A 77 5.98 -12.46 0.56
CA ASN A 77 6.83 -13.38 1.30
C ASN A 77 6.87 -13.04 2.81
N GLY A 78 7.47 -13.91 3.63
CA GLY A 78 7.50 -13.75 5.09
C GLY A 78 8.15 -12.44 5.56
N SER A 79 9.23 -12.02 4.91
CA SER A 79 9.94 -10.77 5.24
C SER A 79 9.09 -9.55 4.88
N GLN A 80 8.44 -9.57 3.72
CA GLN A 80 7.53 -8.52 3.28
C GLN A 80 6.31 -8.42 4.19
N ALA A 81 5.70 -9.55 4.55
CA ALA A 81 4.56 -9.58 5.47
C ALA A 81 4.93 -9.01 6.85
N LYS A 82 6.11 -9.36 7.38
CA LYS A 82 6.62 -8.80 8.64
C LYS A 82 6.84 -7.29 8.54
N TRP A 83 7.44 -6.83 7.45
CA TRP A 83 7.68 -5.42 7.20
C TRP A 83 6.38 -4.62 7.05
N LEU A 84 5.41 -5.11 6.27
CA LEU A 84 4.11 -4.46 6.06
C LEU A 84 3.32 -4.35 7.35
N ARG A 85 3.32 -5.39 8.19
CA ARG A 85 2.71 -5.35 9.52
C ARG A 85 3.37 -4.27 10.37
N LYS A 86 4.70 -4.28 10.45
CA LYS A 86 5.45 -3.25 11.19
C LYS A 86 5.12 -1.85 10.68
N TYR A 87 5.09 -1.63 9.37
CA TYR A 87 4.77 -0.34 8.77
C TYR A 87 3.37 0.16 9.18
N LEU A 88 2.35 -0.70 9.08
CA LEU A 88 0.98 -0.35 9.48
C LEU A 88 0.85 -0.12 10.98
N ASP A 89 1.56 -0.90 11.81
CA ASP A 89 1.57 -0.74 13.27
C ASP A 89 2.26 0.56 13.68
N ASP A 90 3.41 0.88 13.09
CA ASP A 90 4.14 2.14 13.32
C ASP A 90 3.24 3.33 12.95
N TYR A 91 2.56 3.27 11.80
CA TYR A 91 1.65 4.32 11.35
C TYR A 91 0.43 4.49 12.27
N LYS A 92 -0.15 3.38 12.76
CA LYS A 92 -1.23 3.42 13.75
C LYS A 92 -0.81 4.14 15.04
N ASN A 93 0.43 3.93 15.48
CA ASN A 93 0.94 4.55 16.70
C ASN A 93 1.25 6.05 16.52
N LEU A 94 1.65 6.48 15.32
CA LEU A 94 1.90 7.89 15.00
C LEU A 94 0.61 8.73 14.90
N SER A 95 -0.48 8.13 14.40
CA SER A 95 -1.78 8.80 14.22
C SER A 95 -2.61 8.92 15.50
N HIS A 96 -2.07 8.52 16.66
CA HIS A 96 -2.71 8.63 17.99
C HIS A 96 -1.88 9.49 18.97
N ALA A 97 -0.86 10.19 18.49
CA ALA A 97 -0.08 11.18 19.25
C ALA A 97 -0.52 12.60 18.88
#